data_AF-A0A7V3XL68-F1
#
_entry.id   AF-A0A7V3XL68-F1
#
_cell.length_a   1.000
_cell.length_b   1.000
_cell.length_c   1.000
_cell.angle_alpha   90.00
_cell.angle_beta   90.00
_cell.angle_gamma   90.00
#
_symmetry.space_group_name_H-M   'P 1'
#
loop_
_entity.id
_entity.type
_entity.pdbx_description
1 polymer ?
#
loop_
_entity_poly.entity_id
_entity_poly.type
_entity_poly.pdbx_seq_one_letter_code
_entity_poly.pdbx_strand_id
1 'polypeptide(L)' 'MDVIFVEEHDPHVNPLGVKGVGEIAMVGVPPAIANAVFHATGRRVRALPITPDKLL' A
#
# COMPACT_ATOMS: atom_id res chain seq x y z
N MET A 1 -1.12 -12.02 -6.74
CA MET A 1 -0.86 -10.57 -6.61
C MET A 1 -1.39 -10.00 -7.89
N ASP A 2 -2.46 -9.22 -7.79
CA ASP A 2 -3.22 -8.81 -8.96
C ASP A 2 -2.97 -7.33 -9.20
N VAL A 3 -2.89 -6.95 -10.47
CA VAL A 3 -2.62 -5.57 -10.90
C VAL A 3 -3.79 -5.08 -11.71
N ILE A 4 -4.34 -3.95 -11.29
CA ILE A 4 -5.41 -3.25 -12.00
C ILE A 4 -4.85 -1.89 -12.41
N PHE A 5 -4.88 -1.62 -13.71
CA PHE A 5 -4.53 -0.30 -14.23
C PHE A 5 -5.77 0.59 -14.19
N VAL A 6 -5.62 1.78 -13.63
CA VAL A 6 -6.63 2.82 -13.69
C VAL A 6 -6.30 3.70 -14.88
N GLU A 7 -7.16 3.68 -15.89
CA GLU A 7 -6.98 4.55 -17.06
C GLU A 7 -7.31 5.99 -16.70
N GLU A 8 -6.38 6.89 -17.00
CA GLU A 8 -6.52 8.32 -16.78
C GLU A 8 -5.77 9.08 -17.87
N HIS A 9 -6.39 10.12 -18.43
CA HIS A 9 -5.72 11.07 -19.29
C HIS A 9 -5.47 12.37 -18.52
N ASP A 10 -4.20 12.69 -18.30
CA ASP A 10 -3.78 13.91 -17.61
C ASP A 10 -2.97 14.80 -18.57
N PRO A 11 -3.58 15.87 -19.13
CA PRO A 11 -2.89 16.75 -20.07
C PRO A 11 -1.90 17.71 -19.37
N HIS A 12 -1.88 17.74 -18.04
CA HIS A 12 -1.07 18.69 -17.26
C HIS A 12 0.19 18.06 -16.66
N VAL A 13 0.31 16.72 -16.64
CA VAL A 13 1.44 16.03 -15.99
C VAL A 13 2.78 16.22 -16.72
N ASN A 14 2.81 15.97 -18.02
CA ASN A 14 3.97 16.13 -18.91
C ASN A 14 3.53 15.90 -20.38
N PRO A 15 4.38 16.23 -21.39
CA PRO A 15 4.03 16.05 -22.81
C PRO A 15 3.70 14.62 -23.24
N LEU A 16 4.12 13.60 -22.48
CA LEU A 16 3.83 12.19 -22.76
C LEU A 16 2.54 11.72 -22.06
N GLY A 17 1.97 12.50 -21.15
CA GLY A 17 0.78 12.13 -20.38
C GLY A 17 0.99 10.97 -19.41
N VAL A 18 2.24 10.63 -19.05
CA VAL A 18 2.57 9.46 -18.21
C VAL A 18 2.86 9.82 -16.77
N LYS A 19 2.59 8.91 -15.84
CA LYS A 19 2.87 9.07 -14.40
C LYS A 19 3.81 7.96 -13.91
N GLY A 20 4.70 8.31 -12.98
CA GLY A 20 5.56 7.33 -12.32
C GLY A 20 4.77 6.52 -11.28
N VAL A 21 4.95 5.19 -11.28
CA VAL A 21 4.23 4.27 -10.36
C VAL A 21 5.15 3.45 -9.45
N GLY A 22 6.46 3.66 -9.51
CA GLY A 22 7.43 2.86 -8.77
C GLY A 22 7.25 2.93 -7.25
N GLU A 23 7.13 4.14 -6.70
CA GLU A 23 6.99 4.34 -5.25
C GLU A 23 5.56 4.02 -4.77
N ILE A 24 4.54 4.50 -5.51
CA ILE A 24 3.13 4.37 -5.10
C ILE A 24 2.67 2.92 -4.99
N ALA A 25 3.22 2.02 -5.81
CA ALA A 25 2.94 0.59 -5.76
C ALA A 25 3.27 -0.04 -4.40
N MET A 26 4.25 0.52 -3.66
CA MET A 26 4.68 -0.01 -2.36
C MET A 26 4.04 0.71 -1.18
N VAL A 27 3.72 2.01 -1.29
CA VAL A 27 3.24 2.84 -0.16
C VAL A 27 2.01 2.23 0.55
N GLY A 28 1.10 1.61 -0.22
CA GLY A 28 -0.12 1.00 0.33
C GLY A 28 0.08 -0.37 1.00
N VAL A 29 1.20 -1.05 0.76
CA VAL A 29 1.39 -2.46 1.18
C VAL A 29 1.53 -2.60 2.70
N PRO A 30 2.45 -1.88 3.39
CA PRO A 30 2.59 -2.00 4.85
C PRO A 30 1.31 -1.67 5.64
N PRO A 31 0.57 -0.57 5.37
CA PRO A 31 -0.64 -0.27 6.12
C PRO A 31 -1.79 -1.25 5.81
N ALA A 32 -1.88 -1.79 4.58
CA ALA A 32 -2.87 -2.81 4.25
C ALA A 32 -2.66 -4.08 5.06
N ILE A 33 -1.41 -4.56 5.15
CA ILE A 33 -1.06 -5.72 5.97
C ILE A 33 -1.31 -5.43 7.46
N ALA A 34 -0.90 -4.27 7.96
CA ALA A 34 -1.14 -3.88 9.36
C ALA A 34 -2.63 -3.84 9.72
N ASN A 35 -3.47 -3.36 8.80
CA ASN A 35 -4.93 -3.36 8.96
C ASN A 35 -5.51 -4.78 8.90
N ALA A 36 -5.00 -5.65 8.03
CA ALA A 36 -5.43 -7.05 7.98
C ALA A 36 -5.11 -7.80 9.28
N VAL A 37 -3.92 -7.57 9.87
CA VAL A 37 -3.54 -8.14 11.18
C VAL A 37 -4.49 -7.67 12.28
N PHE A 38 -4.79 -6.36 12.33
CA PHE A 38 -5.76 -5.83 13.28
C PHE A 38 -7.17 -6.40 13.07
N HIS A 39 -7.61 -6.52 11.82
CA HIS A 39 -8.91 -7.10 11.50
C HIS A 39 -9.01 -8.57 11.96
N ALA A 40 -7.95 -9.35 11.79
CA ALA A 40 -7.91 -10.75 12.18
C ALA A 40 -7.76 -10.99 13.69
N THR A 41 -7.07 -10.09 14.41
CA THR A 41 -6.64 -10.33 15.80
C THR A 41 -7.19 -9.35 16.83
N GLY A 42 -7.76 -8.22 16.40
CA GLY A 42 -8.10 -7.08 17.27
C GLY A 42 -6.89 -6.31 17.82
N ARG A 43 -5.65 -6.77 17.58
CA ARG A 43 -4.42 -6.13 18.09
C ARG A 43 -3.83 -5.16 17.07
N ARG A 44 -3.56 -3.92 17.49
CA ARG A 44 -3.01 -2.88 16.61
C ARG A 44 -1.50 -2.69 16.86
N VAL A 45 -0.68 -3.12 15.91
CA VAL A 45 0.77 -2.88 15.92
C VAL A 45 1.08 -1.59 15.18
N ARG A 46 1.71 -0.62 15.85
CA ARG A 46 2.09 0.68 15.26
C ARG A 46 3.59 0.82 14.96
N ALA A 47 4.40 -0.11 15.45
CA ALA A 47 5.85 -0.12 15.25
C ALA A 47 6.23 -1.31 14.38
N LEU A 48 6.65 -1.04 13.16
CA LEU A 48 7.13 -2.04 12.21
C LEU A 48 8.56 -2.51 12.58
N PRO A 49 8.98 -3.71 12.16
CA PRO A 49 8.19 -4.74 11.48
C PRO A 49 7.17 -5.41 12.40
N ILE A 50 6.10 -6.01 11.87
CA ILE A 50 5.14 -6.79 12.65
C ILE A 50 5.71 -8.19 12.84
N THR A 51 6.18 -8.50 14.04
CA THR A 51 6.73 -9.81 14.43
C THR A 51 5.75 -10.54 15.35
N PRO A 52 5.78 -11.89 15.43
CA PRO A 52 4.81 -12.65 16.23
C PRO A 52 4.77 -12.26 17.71
N ASP A 53 5.91 -11.91 18.31
CA ASP A 53 6.01 -11.43 19.70
C ASP A 53 5.18 -10.16 19.97
N LYS A 54 4.95 -9.32 18.95
CA LYS A 54 4.10 -8.14 19.05
C LYS A 54 2.60 -8.46 19.07
N LEU A 55 2.23 -9.73 18.85
CA LEU A 55 0.85 -10.22 18.85
C LEU A 55 0.51 -11.12 20.05
N LEU A 56 1.51 -11.48 20.88
CA LEU A 56 1.35 -12.29 22.10
C LEU A 56 0.79 -11.47 23.26
#